data_AF-A0A957WEA5-F1
#
_entry.id   AF-A0A957WEA5-F1
#
_cell.length_a   1.000
_cell.length_b   1.000
_cell.length_c   1.000
_cell.angle_alpha   90.00
_cell.angle_beta   90.00
_cell.angle_gamma   90.00
#
_symmetry.space_group_name_H-M   'P 1'
#
loop_
_entity.id
_entity.type
_entity.pdbx_description
1 polymer ?
#
loop_
_entity_poly.entity_id
_entity_poly.type
_entity_poly.pdbx_seq_one_letter_code
_entity_poly.pdbx_strand_id
1 'polypeptide(L)'
;NDNGIKIIGDIPIFVAPDSVDVWANPSKFFLDDQGQPTVVAGVPPDYFSATGQLWGNPLYRWDAMAENGFQWWIDRIRSTLNVVDIIRIDHFRGFEAYWEIPADEETAINGQWIKAPGEELFNAVKQALGILPILAEDLGVITKEVEALRDEFNFPGMKVLQFAFDAKEAGSLNAANLFLPHNYGRNCVVYTGTHDNDTTTSWYQERTDEEKDLIRRYLGRPDDDIAWDFIRLALSSVARMAVIPMQDLFSLGSEARMNTPSVLGGNWSWRYREENLDEFTAIRLRDLTTLYGRDPDLWKKGEAAEGDD
;
A
#
# COMPACT_ATOMS: atom_id res chain seq x y z
N ASN A 1 5.48 -10.29 21.04
CA ASN A 1 4.35 -9.33 20.93
C ASN A 1 3.42 -9.46 22.13
N ASP A 2 3.93 -9.16 23.33
CA ASP A 2 3.23 -9.46 24.59
C ASP A 2 2.00 -8.56 24.82
N ASN A 3 1.95 -7.41 24.14
CA ASN A 3 0.81 -6.48 24.16
C ASN A 3 -0.23 -6.77 23.07
N GLY A 4 -0.12 -7.88 22.34
CA GLY A 4 -1.06 -8.21 21.25
C GLY A 4 -0.95 -7.31 20.01
N ILE A 5 0.08 -6.46 19.93
CA ILE A 5 0.36 -5.60 18.78
C ILE A 5 1.13 -6.39 17.73
N LYS A 6 0.65 -6.41 16.50
CA LYS A 6 1.36 -6.96 15.33
C LYS A 6 2.05 -5.85 14.55
N ILE A 7 3.20 -6.15 13.97
CA ILE A 7 4.00 -5.24 13.16
C ILE A 7 3.77 -5.58 11.69
N ILE A 8 3.37 -4.58 10.90
CA ILE A 8 3.30 -4.67 9.44
C ILE A 8 4.61 -4.10 8.90
N GLY A 9 5.41 -4.94 8.26
CA GLY A 9 6.57 -4.52 7.48
C GLY A 9 6.20 -4.23 6.03
N ASP A 10 7.19 -3.79 5.28
CA ASP A 10 7.04 -3.40 3.88
C ASP A 10 8.22 -3.96 3.08
N ILE A 11 7.92 -4.58 1.93
CA ILE A 11 8.93 -5.06 0.99
C ILE A 11 8.69 -4.37 -0.35
N PRO A 12 9.63 -3.54 -0.86
CA PRO A 12 9.59 -3.08 -2.24
C PRO A 12 9.70 -4.28 -3.18
N ILE A 13 8.88 -4.37 -4.24
CA ILE A 13 8.97 -5.51 -5.16
C ILE A 13 10.39 -5.65 -5.71
N PHE A 14 11.02 -4.55 -6.15
CA PHE A 14 12.37 -4.54 -6.70
C PHE A 14 13.42 -4.19 -5.65
N VAL A 15 14.67 -4.52 -5.96
CA VAL A 15 15.85 -4.14 -5.15
C VAL A 15 16.64 -3.05 -5.86
N ALA A 16 17.46 -2.29 -5.12
CA ALA A 16 18.32 -1.28 -5.74
C ALA A 16 19.43 -1.94 -6.57
N PRO A 17 19.89 -1.32 -7.69
CA PRO A 17 20.99 -1.86 -8.49
C PRO A 17 22.29 -1.97 -7.67
N ASP A 18 22.60 -0.94 -6.88
CA ASP A 18 23.73 -0.95 -5.94
C ASP A 18 23.31 -1.61 -4.61
N SER A 19 23.15 -2.94 -4.65
CA SER A 19 22.79 -3.74 -3.47
C SER A 19 23.52 -5.07 -3.43
N VAL A 20 23.67 -5.60 -2.22
CA VAL A 20 24.23 -6.95 -2.01
C VAL A 20 23.35 -8.02 -2.66
N ASP A 21 22.04 -7.79 -2.77
CA ASP A 21 21.10 -8.70 -3.42
C ASP A 21 21.46 -8.92 -4.89
N VAL A 22 21.74 -7.83 -5.62
CA VAL A 22 22.14 -7.86 -7.02
C VAL A 22 23.57 -8.38 -7.17
N TRP A 23 24.51 -7.83 -6.39
CA TRP A 23 25.92 -8.21 -6.45
C TRP A 23 26.17 -9.71 -6.18
N ALA A 24 25.50 -10.28 -5.17
CA ALA A 24 25.68 -11.68 -4.80
C ALA A 24 24.86 -12.65 -5.67
N ASN A 25 23.89 -12.15 -6.45
CA ASN A 25 22.99 -12.99 -7.24
C ASN A 25 22.77 -12.47 -8.67
N PRO A 26 23.82 -12.12 -9.43
CA PRO A 26 23.68 -11.41 -10.71
C PRO A 26 22.85 -12.19 -11.73
N SER A 27 22.89 -13.53 -11.70
CA SER A 27 22.12 -14.40 -12.60
C SER A 27 20.60 -14.29 -12.44
N LYS A 28 20.11 -13.68 -11.35
CA LYS A 28 18.68 -13.48 -11.07
C LYS A 28 18.12 -12.18 -11.64
N PHE A 29 18.98 -11.37 -12.29
CA PHE A 29 18.63 -10.06 -12.81
C PHE A 29 19.07 -9.92 -14.28
N PHE A 30 18.43 -9.02 -15.01
CA PHE A 30 18.85 -8.65 -16.37
C PHE A 30 20.02 -7.67 -16.32
N LEU A 31 21.24 -8.21 -16.34
CA LEU A 31 22.49 -7.45 -16.29
C LEU A 31 23.37 -7.76 -17.51
N ASP A 32 24.19 -6.80 -17.93
CA ASP A 32 25.27 -6.99 -18.90
C ASP A 32 26.53 -7.60 -18.26
N ASP A 33 27.58 -7.81 -19.07
CA ASP A 33 28.87 -8.37 -18.63
C ASP A 33 29.61 -7.47 -17.62
N GLN A 34 29.21 -6.20 -17.52
CA GLN A 34 29.74 -5.21 -16.58
C GLN A 34 28.88 -5.10 -15.31
N GLY A 35 27.81 -5.90 -15.20
CA GLY A 35 26.88 -5.90 -14.08
C GLY A 35 25.91 -4.70 -14.08
N GLN A 36 25.76 -3.99 -15.20
CA GLN A 36 24.79 -2.91 -15.34
C GLN A 36 23.44 -3.46 -15.82
N PRO A 37 22.30 -2.91 -15.35
CA PRO A 37 20.98 -3.32 -15.86
C PRO A 37 20.86 -3.11 -17.37
N THR A 38 20.37 -4.10 -18.10
CA THR A 38 20.03 -3.95 -19.53
C THR A 38 18.60 -3.46 -19.73
N VAL A 39 17.74 -3.75 -18.76
CA VAL A 39 16.37 -3.23 -18.63
C VAL A 39 16.11 -2.85 -17.18
N VAL A 40 15.25 -1.86 -16.98
CA VAL A 40 14.94 -1.29 -15.67
C VAL A 40 13.44 -1.20 -15.43
N ALA A 41 13.08 -1.17 -14.14
CA ALA A 41 11.72 -1.06 -13.68
C ALA A 41 11.18 0.37 -13.79
N GLY A 42 9.86 0.45 -13.93
CA GLY A 42 9.09 1.68 -13.86
C GLY A 42 7.60 1.38 -13.96
N VAL A 43 6.83 2.43 -14.27
CA VAL A 43 5.42 2.33 -14.66
C VAL A 43 5.15 3.17 -15.90
N PRO A 44 4.21 2.74 -16.77
CA PRO A 44 3.89 3.49 -17.98
C PRO A 44 3.30 4.86 -17.66
N PRO A 45 3.20 5.75 -18.66
CA PRO A 45 2.40 6.96 -18.55
C PRO A 45 0.98 6.70 -18.09
N ASP A 46 0.49 7.53 -17.18
CA ASP A 46 -0.87 7.51 -16.66
C ASP A 46 -1.39 8.96 -16.52
N TYR A 47 -2.56 9.14 -15.90
CA TYR A 47 -3.15 10.46 -15.69
C TYR A 47 -2.37 11.32 -14.67
N PHE A 48 -1.44 10.74 -13.91
CA PHE A 48 -0.55 11.45 -12.98
C PHE A 48 0.78 11.86 -13.60
N SER A 49 1.32 11.00 -14.46
CA SER A 49 2.60 11.23 -15.11
C SER A 49 2.50 11.02 -16.61
N ALA A 50 2.59 12.11 -17.36
CA ALA A 50 2.60 12.09 -18.82
C ALA A 50 3.78 11.28 -19.40
N THR A 51 4.83 11.05 -18.62
CA THR A 51 6.03 10.31 -19.03
C THR A 51 6.21 8.99 -18.27
N GLY A 52 5.23 8.60 -17.46
CA GLY A 52 5.35 7.48 -16.51
C GLY A 52 6.39 7.76 -15.42
N GLN A 53 6.86 6.71 -14.76
CA GLN A 53 7.92 6.83 -13.75
C GLN A 53 9.03 5.85 -14.06
N LEU A 54 10.25 6.35 -14.19
CA LEU A 54 11.46 5.54 -14.39
C LEU A 54 12.12 5.35 -13.02
N TRP A 55 12.07 4.14 -12.48
CA TRP A 55 12.60 3.87 -11.13
C TRP A 55 14.07 3.42 -11.16
N GLY A 56 14.51 2.79 -12.25
CA GLY A 56 15.91 2.42 -12.45
C GLY A 56 16.34 1.13 -11.74
N ASN A 57 15.44 0.44 -11.04
CA ASN A 57 15.76 -0.86 -10.44
C ASN A 57 15.99 -1.93 -11.52
N PRO A 58 16.94 -2.87 -11.33
CA PRO A 58 17.08 -4.02 -12.22
C PRO A 58 15.85 -4.93 -12.15
N LEU A 59 15.47 -5.47 -13.30
CA LEU A 59 14.36 -6.42 -13.40
C LEU A 59 14.81 -7.87 -13.21
N TYR A 60 13.88 -8.68 -12.72
CA TYR A 60 14.11 -10.08 -12.40
C TYR A 60 14.13 -10.95 -13.65
N ARG A 61 15.10 -11.87 -13.70
CA ARG A 61 15.05 -13.04 -14.57
C ARG A 61 14.18 -14.12 -13.92
N TRP A 62 12.87 -13.97 -14.08
CA TRP A 62 11.88 -14.86 -13.49
C TRP A 62 12.04 -16.32 -13.92
N ASP A 63 12.49 -16.55 -15.16
CA ASP A 63 12.88 -17.86 -15.69
C ASP A 63 13.99 -18.50 -14.84
N ALA A 64 15.06 -17.75 -14.56
CA ALA A 64 16.19 -18.21 -13.76
C ALA A 64 15.80 -18.48 -12.31
N MET A 65 14.89 -17.67 -11.77
CA MET A 65 14.36 -17.90 -10.42
C MET A 65 13.47 -19.15 -10.34
N ALA A 66 12.70 -19.43 -11.39
CA ALA A 66 11.84 -20.61 -11.44
C ALA A 66 12.65 -21.92 -11.47
N GLU A 67 13.86 -21.93 -12.07
CA GLU A 67 14.74 -23.11 -12.14
C GLU A 67 15.08 -23.72 -10.77
N ASN A 68 15.10 -22.92 -9.70
CA ASN A 68 15.32 -23.38 -8.33
C ASN A 68 14.09 -23.24 -7.42
N GLY A 69 12.90 -23.17 -8.01
CA GLY A 69 11.64 -23.08 -7.25
C GLY A 69 11.48 -21.77 -6.49
N PHE A 70 11.99 -20.67 -7.04
CA PHE A 70 11.89 -19.32 -6.47
C PHE A 70 12.55 -19.15 -5.10
N GLN A 71 13.62 -19.90 -4.83
CA GLN A 71 14.27 -19.94 -3.51
C GLN A 71 14.66 -18.55 -2.99
N TRP A 72 15.11 -17.65 -3.87
CA TRP A 72 15.48 -16.28 -3.49
C TRP A 72 14.31 -15.50 -2.88
N TRP A 73 13.12 -15.57 -3.47
CA TRP A 73 11.93 -14.91 -2.95
C TRP A 73 11.40 -15.58 -1.68
N ILE A 74 11.46 -16.91 -1.61
CA ILE A 74 11.13 -17.66 -0.40
C ILE A 74 12.01 -17.22 0.76
N ASP A 75 13.32 -17.09 0.54
CA ASP A 75 14.28 -16.65 1.56
C ASP A 75 14.05 -15.19 1.96
N ARG A 76 13.76 -14.32 0.98
CA ARG A 76 13.42 -12.91 1.23
C ARG A 76 12.20 -12.76 2.13
N ILE A 77 11.10 -13.44 1.79
CA ILE A 77 9.85 -13.41 2.59
C ILE A 77 10.10 -14.02 3.98
N ARG A 78 10.78 -15.16 4.06
CA ARG A 78 11.13 -15.80 5.35
C ARG A 78 11.96 -14.86 6.24
N SER A 79 12.96 -14.20 5.67
CA SER A 79 13.82 -13.26 6.39
C SER A 79 13.02 -12.09 6.93
N THR A 80 12.11 -11.53 6.14
CA THR A 80 11.25 -10.42 6.59
C THR A 80 10.28 -10.86 7.68
N LEU A 81 9.69 -12.06 7.58
CA LEU A 81 8.81 -12.59 8.63
C LEU A 81 9.53 -12.90 9.96
N ASN A 82 10.87 -12.87 10.00
CA ASN A 82 11.60 -12.94 11.26
C ASN A 82 11.57 -11.62 12.05
N VAL A 83 11.22 -10.50 11.41
CA VAL A 83 11.21 -9.17 12.03
C VAL A 83 9.83 -8.53 12.10
N VAL A 84 8.87 -8.98 11.29
CA VAL A 84 7.49 -8.48 11.26
C VAL A 84 6.47 -9.61 11.21
N ASP A 85 5.24 -9.34 11.62
CA ASP A 85 4.14 -10.32 11.64
C ASP A 85 3.39 -10.40 10.31
N ILE A 86 3.36 -9.29 9.56
CA ILE A 86 2.61 -9.10 8.32
C ILE A 86 3.51 -8.33 7.34
N ILE A 87 3.42 -8.64 6.05
CA ILE A 87 4.20 -7.97 5.00
C ILE A 87 3.25 -7.27 4.04
N ARG A 88 3.36 -5.94 3.89
CA ARG A 88 2.93 -5.26 2.67
C ARG A 88 3.95 -5.55 1.57
N ILE A 89 3.48 -6.04 0.43
CA ILE A 89 4.30 -6.14 -0.78
C ILE A 89 3.91 -4.98 -1.68
N ASP A 90 4.84 -4.04 -1.82
CA ASP A 90 4.72 -2.88 -2.70
C ASP A 90 4.64 -3.30 -4.17
N HIS A 91 3.88 -2.56 -4.98
CA HIS A 91 3.71 -2.81 -6.41
C HIS A 91 3.35 -4.27 -6.74
N PHE A 92 2.38 -4.82 -6.02
CA PHE A 92 1.99 -6.23 -6.12
C PHE A 92 1.61 -6.63 -7.55
N ARG A 93 1.06 -5.68 -8.33
CA ARG A 93 0.73 -5.93 -9.73
C ARG A 93 1.91 -6.42 -10.57
N GLY A 94 3.14 -6.10 -10.17
CA GLY A 94 4.39 -6.56 -10.78
C GLY A 94 4.57 -8.08 -10.82
N PHE A 95 3.86 -8.84 -9.96
CA PHE A 95 3.87 -10.31 -9.98
C PHE A 95 2.93 -10.90 -11.04
N GLU A 96 1.98 -10.13 -11.57
CA GLU A 96 1.14 -10.56 -12.70
C GLU A 96 1.78 -10.16 -14.03
N ALA A 97 2.26 -8.92 -14.12
CA ALA A 97 3.06 -8.39 -15.20
C ALA A 97 3.85 -7.17 -14.70
N TYR A 98 5.02 -6.88 -15.24
CA TYR A 98 5.82 -5.68 -14.90
C TYR A 98 6.12 -4.87 -16.15
N TRP A 99 6.35 -3.56 -15.97
CA TRP A 99 6.72 -2.66 -17.05
C TRP A 99 8.23 -2.66 -17.22
N GLU A 100 8.69 -3.18 -18.35
CA GLU A 100 10.09 -3.32 -18.71
C GLU A 100 10.52 -2.18 -19.62
N ILE A 101 11.53 -1.41 -19.20
CA ILE A 101 12.04 -0.26 -19.94
C ILE A 101 13.51 -0.54 -20.30
N PRO A 102 13.95 -0.35 -21.56
CA PRO A 102 15.37 -0.38 -21.92
C PRO A 102 16.19 0.58 -21.05
N ALA A 103 17.35 0.13 -20.55
CA ALA A 103 18.13 0.91 -19.58
C ALA A 103 18.73 2.21 -20.12
N ASP A 104 18.76 2.40 -21.44
CA ASP A 104 19.22 3.61 -22.13
C ASP A 104 18.13 4.68 -22.32
N GLU A 105 16.87 4.38 -21.95
CA GLU A 105 15.78 5.35 -21.99
C GLU A 105 15.86 6.40 -20.87
N GLU A 106 15.51 7.64 -21.19
CA GLU A 106 15.43 8.74 -20.22
C GLU A 106 14.06 8.80 -19.51
N THR A 107 13.06 8.09 -20.04
CA THR A 107 11.68 8.09 -19.53
C THR A 107 11.06 6.69 -19.56
N ALA A 108 9.89 6.51 -18.94
CA ALA A 108 9.20 5.23 -18.92
C ALA A 108 8.23 5.03 -20.09
N ILE A 109 8.21 5.93 -21.08
CA ILE A 109 7.27 5.88 -22.21
C ILE A 109 7.51 4.63 -23.07
N ASN A 110 8.76 4.34 -23.39
CA ASN A 110 9.15 3.28 -24.33
C ASN A 110 9.38 1.94 -23.62
N GLY A 111 8.46 1.55 -22.74
CA GLY A 111 8.47 0.24 -22.10
C GLY A 111 7.45 -0.74 -22.69
N GLN A 112 7.42 -1.94 -22.11
CA GLN A 112 6.46 -2.99 -22.47
C GLN A 112 6.01 -3.79 -21.25
N TRP A 113 4.78 -4.29 -21.27
CA TRP A 113 4.27 -5.20 -20.25
C TRP A 113 4.81 -6.61 -20.47
N ILE A 114 5.55 -7.14 -19.49
CA ILE A 114 6.05 -8.51 -19.48
C ILE A 114 5.37 -9.30 -18.38
N LYS A 115 4.86 -10.50 -18.70
CA LYS A 115 4.19 -11.38 -17.74
C LYS A 115 5.19 -11.94 -16.73
N ALA A 116 4.82 -11.91 -15.45
CA ALA A 116 5.57 -12.56 -14.37
C ALA A 116 4.85 -13.85 -13.90
N PRO A 117 5.58 -14.84 -13.38
CA PRO A 117 5.02 -16.10 -12.91
C PRO A 117 4.50 -15.99 -11.47
N GLY A 118 3.63 -15.00 -11.20
CA GLY A 118 3.14 -14.71 -9.85
C GLY A 118 2.44 -15.88 -9.17
N GLU A 119 1.59 -16.61 -9.89
CA GLU A 119 0.88 -17.79 -9.35
C GLU A 119 1.87 -18.89 -8.94
N GLU A 120 2.84 -19.21 -9.81
CA GLU A 120 3.88 -20.20 -9.54
C GLU A 120 4.73 -19.80 -8.33
N LEU A 121 5.13 -18.53 -8.26
CA LEU A 121 5.87 -17.96 -7.15
C LEU A 121 5.09 -18.11 -5.84
N PHE A 122 3.87 -17.59 -5.76
CA PHE A 122 3.12 -17.57 -4.49
C PHE A 122 2.69 -18.97 -4.06
N ASN A 123 2.49 -19.91 -5.01
CA ASN A 123 2.33 -21.32 -4.68
C ASN A 123 3.60 -21.92 -4.05
N ALA A 124 4.79 -21.63 -4.60
CA ALA A 124 6.06 -22.08 -4.02
C ALA A 124 6.29 -21.48 -2.63
N VAL A 125 6.01 -20.20 -2.44
CA VAL A 125 6.12 -19.51 -1.15
C VAL A 125 5.14 -20.12 -0.13
N LYS A 126 3.88 -20.34 -0.51
CA LYS A 126 2.87 -20.98 0.34
C LYS A 126 3.28 -22.41 0.72
N GLN A 127 3.83 -23.17 -0.22
CA GLN A 127 4.33 -24.52 0.05
C GLN A 127 5.51 -24.51 1.04
N ALA A 128 6.41 -23.53 0.92
CA ALA A 128 7.61 -23.46 1.75
C ALA A 128 7.37 -22.84 3.13
N LEU A 129 6.44 -21.90 3.26
CA LEU A 129 6.25 -21.07 4.47
C LEU A 129 4.88 -21.24 5.14
N GLY A 130 3.91 -21.87 4.47
CA GLY A 130 2.56 -22.08 5.00
C GLY A 130 1.65 -20.86 4.83
N ILE A 131 1.10 -20.36 5.94
CA ILE A 131 0.22 -19.18 5.92
C ILE A 131 1.05 -17.97 5.50
N LEU A 132 0.54 -17.21 4.52
CA LEU A 132 1.18 -16.03 3.98
C LEU A 132 0.49 -14.77 4.52
N PRO A 133 1.01 -14.12 5.59
CA PRO A 133 0.43 -12.89 6.12
C PRO A 133 0.84 -11.70 5.25
N ILE A 134 0.37 -11.68 4.01
CA ILE A 134 0.72 -10.69 2.99
C ILE A 134 -0.48 -9.75 2.75
N LEU A 135 -0.18 -8.46 2.61
CA LEU A 135 -1.06 -7.42 2.10
C LEU A 135 -0.55 -7.01 0.72
N ALA A 136 -1.45 -6.95 -0.26
CA ALA A 136 -1.12 -6.53 -1.62
C ALA A 136 -1.28 -5.02 -1.74
N GLU A 137 -0.20 -4.32 -2.10
CA GLU A 137 -0.30 -2.97 -2.65
C GLU A 137 -0.82 -3.05 -4.09
N ASP A 138 -2.11 -2.77 -4.25
CA ASP A 138 -2.84 -2.86 -5.51
C ASP A 138 -3.48 -1.51 -5.87
N LEU A 139 -2.72 -0.42 -5.75
CA LEU A 139 -3.14 0.91 -6.16
C LEU A 139 -2.75 1.19 -7.62
N GLY A 140 -3.32 2.26 -8.18
CA GLY A 140 -3.16 2.62 -9.60
C GLY A 140 -4.09 1.83 -10.53
N VAL A 141 -3.71 1.72 -11.80
CA VAL A 141 -4.51 1.01 -12.82
C VAL A 141 -4.30 -0.50 -12.69
N ILE A 142 -5.26 -1.17 -12.04
CA ILE A 142 -5.25 -2.61 -11.79
C ILE A 142 -6.14 -3.36 -12.78
N THR A 143 -5.64 -4.47 -13.31
CA THR A 143 -6.38 -5.35 -14.23
C THR A 143 -7.05 -6.51 -13.47
N LYS A 144 -8.01 -7.18 -14.11
CA LYS A 144 -8.72 -8.32 -13.51
C LYS A 144 -7.78 -9.48 -13.19
N GLU A 145 -6.70 -9.63 -13.93
CA GLU A 145 -5.68 -10.65 -13.72
C GLU A 145 -4.91 -10.40 -12.43
N VAL A 146 -4.60 -9.15 -12.10
CA VAL A 146 -3.97 -8.77 -10.83
C VAL A 146 -4.93 -9.02 -9.67
N GLU A 147 -6.21 -8.66 -9.82
CA GLU A 147 -7.24 -8.94 -8.82
C GLU A 147 -7.40 -10.45 -8.60
N ALA A 148 -7.41 -11.24 -9.67
CA ALA A 148 -7.50 -12.70 -9.59
C ALA A 148 -6.31 -13.29 -8.84
N LEU A 149 -5.08 -12.83 -9.13
CA LEU A 149 -3.88 -13.27 -8.42
C LEU A 149 -3.95 -12.91 -6.92
N ARG A 150 -4.37 -11.69 -6.58
CA ARG A 150 -4.55 -11.27 -5.18
C ARG A 150 -5.58 -12.15 -4.46
N ASP A 151 -6.73 -12.37 -5.10
CA ASP A 151 -7.87 -13.05 -4.50
C ASP A 151 -7.66 -14.56 -4.37
N GLU A 152 -6.94 -15.19 -5.31
CA GLU A 152 -6.56 -16.61 -5.25
C GLU A 152 -5.78 -16.94 -3.97
N PHE A 153 -4.86 -16.06 -3.58
CA PHE A 153 -4.09 -16.21 -2.34
C PHE A 153 -4.75 -15.51 -1.13
N ASN A 154 -5.95 -14.95 -1.31
CA ASN A 154 -6.74 -14.25 -0.29
C ASN A 154 -5.98 -13.08 0.37
N PHE A 155 -5.09 -12.42 -0.38
CA PHE A 155 -4.37 -11.26 0.11
C PHE A 155 -5.30 -10.05 0.21
N PRO A 156 -5.33 -9.32 1.34
CA PRO A 156 -6.08 -8.07 1.41
C PRO A 156 -5.44 -7.02 0.50
N GLY A 157 -6.26 -6.38 -0.34
CA GLY A 157 -5.86 -5.19 -1.10
C GLY A 157 -5.92 -3.92 -0.26
N MET A 158 -5.50 -2.79 -0.84
CA MET A 158 -5.48 -1.47 -0.21
C MET A 158 -6.63 -0.60 -0.69
N LYS A 159 -7.13 0.27 0.19
CA LYS A 159 -8.08 1.34 -0.11
C LYS A 159 -7.59 2.63 0.53
N VAL A 160 -7.42 3.69 -0.27
CA VAL A 160 -6.96 4.99 0.23
C VAL A 160 -8.08 6.00 0.08
N LEU A 161 -8.58 6.54 1.19
CA LEU A 161 -9.75 7.43 1.20
C LEU A 161 -9.51 8.71 0.41
N GLN A 162 -8.28 9.24 0.38
CA GLN A 162 -7.96 10.41 -0.44
C GLN A 162 -8.25 10.18 -1.94
N PHE A 163 -8.12 8.95 -2.45
CA PHE A 163 -8.45 8.62 -3.85
C PHE A 163 -9.96 8.47 -4.11
N ALA A 164 -10.77 8.38 -3.06
CA ALA A 164 -12.22 8.27 -3.19
C ALA A 164 -12.87 9.55 -3.71
N PHE A 165 -12.22 10.70 -3.50
CA PHE A 165 -12.76 12.03 -3.78
C PHE A 165 -11.84 12.91 -4.62
N ASP A 166 -10.66 12.43 -4.99
CA ASP A 166 -9.77 13.17 -5.89
C ASP A 166 -10.30 13.05 -7.33
N ALA A 167 -10.73 14.16 -7.92
CA ALA A 167 -11.30 14.15 -9.27
C ALA A 167 -10.29 13.74 -10.35
N LYS A 168 -8.97 13.86 -10.11
CA LYS A 168 -7.94 13.37 -11.05
C LYS A 168 -7.90 11.85 -11.07
N GLU A 169 -8.10 11.22 -9.91
CA GLU A 169 -8.20 9.77 -9.73
C GLU A 169 -9.55 9.21 -10.16
N ALA A 170 -10.63 9.84 -9.71
CA ALA A 170 -11.98 9.37 -9.96
C ALA A 170 -12.53 9.78 -11.35
N GLY A 171 -11.87 10.72 -12.04
CA GLY A 171 -12.32 11.39 -13.27
C GLY A 171 -13.54 12.32 -13.09
N SER A 172 -14.41 11.98 -12.12
CA SER A 172 -15.56 12.73 -11.59
C SER A 172 -16.07 11.97 -10.35
N LEU A 173 -17.02 12.52 -9.58
CA LEU A 173 -17.71 11.70 -8.59
C LEU A 173 -18.44 10.55 -9.30
N ASN A 174 -17.82 9.38 -9.24
CA ASN A 174 -18.33 8.16 -9.81
C ASN A 174 -18.77 7.23 -8.67
N ALA A 175 -20.04 6.84 -8.67
CA ALA A 175 -20.57 5.87 -7.71
C ALA A 175 -19.85 4.51 -7.76
N ALA A 176 -19.16 4.21 -8.86
CA ALA A 176 -18.33 3.01 -9.02
C ALA A 176 -16.88 3.18 -8.54
N ASN A 177 -16.48 4.33 -7.98
CA ASN A 177 -15.13 4.49 -7.42
C ASN A 177 -14.93 3.50 -6.27
N LEU A 178 -14.02 2.54 -6.47
CA LEU A 178 -13.75 1.44 -5.54
C LEU A 178 -13.07 1.92 -4.25
N PHE A 179 -12.60 3.16 -4.18
CA PHE A 179 -12.07 3.79 -2.98
C PHE A 179 -13.15 4.40 -2.08
N LEU A 180 -14.42 4.46 -2.51
CA LEU A 180 -15.54 4.85 -1.64
C LEU A 180 -15.91 3.71 -0.68
N PRO A 181 -16.04 3.96 0.64
CA PRO A 181 -16.31 2.92 1.64
C PRO A 181 -17.51 2.01 1.40
N HIS A 182 -18.58 2.50 0.78
CA HIS A 182 -19.75 1.67 0.45
C HIS A 182 -19.50 0.64 -0.67
N ASN A 183 -18.37 0.75 -1.40
CA ASN A 183 -17.94 -0.18 -2.45
C ASN A 183 -16.90 -1.20 -1.96
N TYR A 184 -16.53 -1.19 -0.67
CA TYR A 184 -15.50 -2.08 -0.15
C TYR A 184 -16.00 -3.52 0.01
N GLY A 185 -15.14 -4.47 -0.37
CA GLY A 185 -15.19 -5.83 0.19
C GLY A 185 -14.53 -5.87 1.58
N ARG A 186 -14.81 -6.90 2.38
CA ARG A 186 -14.19 -7.04 3.71
C ARG A 186 -12.67 -7.30 3.66
N ASN A 187 -12.19 -7.99 2.63
CA ASN A 187 -10.78 -8.37 2.50
C ASN A 187 -9.91 -7.22 1.95
N CYS A 188 -9.88 -6.10 2.66
CA CYS A 188 -9.00 -4.98 2.34
C CYS A 188 -8.50 -4.29 3.60
N VAL A 189 -7.49 -3.45 3.41
CA VAL A 189 -6.95 -2.52 4.41
C VAL A 189 -7.24 -1.10 3.94
N VAL A 190 -7.99 -0.35 4.74
CA VAL A 190 -8.28 1.06 4.48
C VAL A 190 -7.25 1.96 5.14
N TYR A 191 -6.84 2.99 4.41
CA TYR A 191 -5.96 4.07 4.85
C TYR A 191 -6.67 5.40 4.62
N THR A 192 -6.43 6.39 5.47
CA THR A 192 -6.79 7.78 5.14
C THR A 192 -5.92 8.26 3.98
N GLY A 193 -4.60 8.21 4.17
CA GLY A 193 -3.53 8.35 3.18
C GLY A 193 -2.39 7.37 3.49
N THR A 194 -1.46 7.18 2.55
CA THR A 194 -0.21 6.44 2.77
C THR A 194 0.94 7.41 3.05
N HIS A 195 2.18 6.91 3.10
CA HIS A 195 3.37 7.76 3.21
C HIS A 195 3.67 8.59 1.95
N ASP A 196 3.11 8.22 0.79
CA ASP A 196 3.27 8.93 -0.48
C ASP A 196 2.24 10.06 -0.67
N ASN A 197 1.16 9.99 0.09
CA ASN A 197 0.13 11.01 0.11
C ASN A 197 0.55 12.21 0.96
N ASP A 198 -0.08 13.36 0.71
CA ASP A 198 -0.06 14.43 1.70
C ASP A 198 -0.93 14.04 2.91
N THR A 199 -0.76 14.74 4.03
CA THR A 199 -1.68 14.70 5.17
C THR A 199 -3.11 14.94 4.72
N THR A 200 -4.08 14.30 5.34
CA THR A 200 -5.51 14.49 5.00
C THR A 200 -5.92 15.95 5.16
N THR A 201 -5.39 16.66 6.16
CA THR A 201 -5.66 18.10 6.36
C THR A 201 -5.22 18.90 5.13
N SER A 202 -3.98 18.77 4.69
CA SER A 202 -3.49 19.57 3.57
C SER A 202 -4.07 19.13 2.23
N TRP A 203 -4.17 17.82 2.01
CA TRP A 203 -4.86 17.24 0.86
C TRP A 203 -6.26 17.83 0.70
N TYR A 204 -7.03 17.93 1.79
CA TYR A 204 -8.36 18.53 1.78
C TYR A 204 -8.33 20.02 1.44
N GLN A 205 -7.38 20.78 2.00
CA GLN A 205 -7.30 22.23 1.75
C GLN A 205 -7.05 22.58 0.28
N GLU A 206 -6.31 21.73 -0.44
CA GLU A 206 -6.03 21.89 -1.87
C GLU A 206 -7.21 21.50 -2.78
N ARG A 207 -8.30 20.94 -2.25
CA ARG A 207 -9.50 20.60 -3.02
C ARG A 207 -10.29 21.83 -3.46
N THR A 208 -11.03 21.70 -4.56
CA THR A 208 -11.97 22.75 -5.00
C THR A 208 -13.17 22.86 -4.05
N ASP A 209 -13.91 23.96 -4.11
CA ASP A 209 -15.11 24.13 -3.28
C ASP A 209 -16.18 23.06 -3.56
N GLU A 210 -16.28 22.59 -4.81
CA GLU A 210 -17.18 21.50 -5.21
C GLU A 210 -16.77 20.16 -4.60
N GLU A 211 -15.47 19.84 -4.61
CA GLU A 211 -14.92 18.63 -3.98
C GLU A 211 -15.12 18.68 -2.46
N LYS A 212 -14.88 19.84 -1.82
CA LYS A 212 -15.11 20.05 -0.39
C LYS A 212 -16.58 19.88 -0.01
N ASP A 213 -17.50 20.49 -0.76
CA ASP A 213 -18.95 20.30 -0.56
C ASP A 213 -19.35 18.83 -0.65
N LEU A 214 -18.85 18.14 -1.67
CA LEU A 214 -19.12 16.73 -1.87
C LEU A 214 -18.64 15.87 -0.70
N ILE A 215 -17.40 16.10 -0.23
CA ILE A 215 -16.82 15.39 0.90
C ILE A 215 -17.67 15.60 2.16
N ARG A 216 -18.05 16.85 2.47
CA ARG A 216 -18.93 17.16 3.61
C ARG A 216 -20.27 16.45 3.53
N ARG A 217 -20.89 16.41 2.34
CA ARG A 217 -22.16 15.70 2.13
C ARG A 217 -22.01 14.19 2.27
N TYR A 218 -20.91 13.60 1.79
CA TYR A 218 -20.64 12.18 1.94
C TYR A 218 -20.41 11.80 3.41
N LEU A 219 -19.64 12.61 4.13
CA LEU A 219 -19.37 12.43 5.56
C LEU A 219 -20.61 12.72 6.41
N GLY A 220 -21.54 13.54 5.92
CA GLY A 220 -22.67 14.06 6.69
C GLY A 220 -22.22 14.98 7.83
N ARG A 221 -21.07 15.66 7.67
CA ARG A 221 -20.44 16.49 8.71
C ARG A 221 -19.83 17.76 8.11
N PRO A 222 -19.70 18.85 8.91
CA PRO A 222 -18.84 19.97 8.54
C PRO A 222 -17.36 19.53 8.51
N ASP A 223 -16.50 20.36 7.93
CA ASP A 223 -15.08 20.10 7.71
C ASP A 223 -14.15 20.71 8.76
N ASP A 224 -14.68 21.01 9.96
CA ASP A 224 -13.92 21.61 11.07
C ASP A 224 -12.77 20.71 11.57
N ASP A 225 -12.88 19.38 11.37
CA ASP A 225 -11.88 18.39 11.80
C ASP A 225 -11.73 17.24 10.80
N ILE A 226 -11.40 17.62 9.55
CA ILE A 226 -11.44 16.72 8.40
C ILE A 226 -10.56 15.48 8.55
N ALA A 227 -9.38 15.59 9.17
CA ALA A 227 -8.48 14.45 9.39
C ALA A 227 -9.18 13.38 10.26
N TRP A 228 -9.84 13.79 11.34
CA TRP A 228 -10.58 12.87 12.19
C TRP A 228 -11.90 12.38 11.61
N ASP A 229 -12.51 13.15 10.71
CA ASP A 229 -13.66 12.67 9.94
C ASP A 229 -13.25 11.55 8.97
N PHE A 230 -12.08 11.64 8.37
CA PHE A 230 -11.49 10.56 7.56
C PHE A 230 -11.08 9.36 8.42
N ILE A 231 -10.51 9.58 9.60
CA ILE A 231 -10.23 8.49 10.57
C ILE A 231 -11.53 7.78 10.93
N ARG A 232 -12.59 8.52 11.27
CA ARG A 232 -13.91 7.97 11.55
C ARG A 232 -14.43 7.17 10.35
N LEU A 233 -14.31 7.70 9.14
CA LEU A 233 -14.77 7.02 7.93
C LEU A 233 -14.03 5.69 7.71
N ALA A 234 -12.70 5.70 7.83
CA ALA A 234 -11.88 4.49 7.76
C ALA A 234 -12.31 3.46 8.81
N LEU A 235 -12.42 3.89 10.08
CA LEU A 235 -12.81 3.01 11.19
C LEU A 235 -14.25 2.48 11.05
N SER A 236 -15.17 3.23 10.47
CA SER A 236 -16.56 2.79 10.26
C SER A 236 -16.77 1.86 9.06
N SER A 237 -15.77 1.73 8.19
CA SER A 237 -15.87 0.93 6.96
C SER A 237 -15.90 -0.59 7.24
N VAL A 238 -16.31 -1.37 6.24
CA VAL A 238 -16.29 -2.85 6.31
C VAL A 238 -14.90 -3.47 6.13
N ALA A 239 -13.86 -2.66 5.91
CA ALA A 239 -12.49 -3.14 5.74
C ALA A 239 -12.01 -3.91 6.99
N ARG A 240 -11.37 -5.06 6.78
CA ARG A 240 -10.80 -5.90 7.85
C ARG A 240 -9.84 -5.13 8.74
N MET A 241 -9.08 -4.20 8.16
CA MET A 241 -8.10 -3.39 8.88
C MET A 241 -8.21 -1.93 8.45
N ALA A 242 -8.01 -1.02 9.40
CA ALA A 242 -7.86 0.41 9.16
C ALA A 242 -6.50 0.85 9.70
N VAL A 243 -5.69 1.50 8.87
CA VAL A 243 -4.35 1.98 9.22
C VAL A 243 -4.33 3.50 9.06
N ILE A 244 -3.94 4.19 10.13
CA ILE A 244 -4.00 5.65 10.21
C ILE A 244 -2.57 6.19 10.35
N PRO A 245 -2.10 7.08 9.45
CA PRO A 245 -0.85 7.80 9.62
C PRO A 245 -0.86 8.65 10.88
N MET A 246 0.26 8.71 11.59
CA MET A 246 0.36 9.54 12.81
C MET A 246 0.12 11.02 12.53
N GLN A 247 0.48 11.50 11.34
CA GLN A 247 0.23 12.87 10.92
C GLN A 247 -1.26 13.24 10.95
N ASP A 248 -2.14 12.31 10.55
CA ASP A 248 -3.58 12.52 10.56
C ASP A 248 -4.15 12.46 11.98
N LEU A 249 -3.59 11.64 12.88
CA LEU A 249 -3.96 11.65 14.31
C LEU A 249 -3.73 13.03 14.94
N PHE A 250 -2.68 13.72 14.49
CA PHE A 250 -2.29 15.05 14.96
C PHE A 250 -2.86 16.20 14.10
N SER A 251 -3.65 15.88 13.07
CA SER A 251 -4.23 16.84 12.12
C SER A 251 -3.21 17.80 11.49
N LEU A 252 -1.97 17.35 11.23
CA LEU A 252 -0.89 18.17 10.68
C LEU A 252 -1.11 18.52 9.20
N GLY A 253 -0.41 19.56 8.70
CA GLY A 253 -0.43 19.96 7.28
C GLY A 253 0.73 19.37 6.47
N SER A 254 0.96 19.92 5.26
CA SER A 254 2.01 19.45 4.33
C SER A 254 3.43 19.47 4.91
N GLU A 255 3.69 20.25 5.96
CA GLU A 255 4.97 20.22 6.68
C GLU A 255 5.28 18.84 7.29
N ALA A 256 4.27 17.98 7.42
CA ALA A 256 4.39 16.62 7.94
C ALA A 256 4.33 15.53 6.86
N ARG A 257 4.24 15.90 5.58
CA ARG A 257 4.24 14.93 4.46
C ARG A 257 5.52 14.09 4.50
N MET A 258 5.37 12.77 4.43
CA MET A 258 6.51 11.85 4.56
C MET A 258 7.31 11.74 3.26
N ASN A 259 6.62 11.54 2.14
CA ASN A 259 7.24 11.45 0.83
C ASN A 259 6.41 12.21 -0.22
N THR A 260 7.08 12.90 -1.14
CA THR A 260 6.49 13.40 -2.38
C THR A 260 7.08 12.57 -3.52
N PRO A 261 6.31 11.66 -4.14
CA PRO A 261 6.79 10.83 -5.24
C PRO A 261 7.42 11.67 -6.35
N SER A 262 8.48 11.13 -6.95
CA SER A 262 9.24 11.77 -8.04
C SER A 262 9.99 13.07 -7.67
N VAL A 263 10.05 13.47 -6.39
CA VAL A 263 10.82 14.63 -5.94
C VAL A 263 12.11 14.17 -5.24
N LEU A 264 13.26 14.68 -5.68
CA LEU A 264 14.55 14.41 -5.04
C LEU A 264 14.79 15.35 -3.85
N GLY A 265 15.08 14.76 -2.69
CA GLY A 265 15.39 15.49 -1.45
C GLY A 265 14.16 15.93 -0.65
N GLY A 266 14.35 16.16 0.66
CA GLY A 266 13.29 16.61 1.58
C GLY A 266 12.36 15.52 2.14
N ASN A 267 12.28 14.36 1.48
CA ASN A 267 11.46 13.22 1.92
C ASN A 267 12.07 12.48 3.13
N TRP A 268 11.25 11.64 3.77
CA TRP A 268 11.63 10.71 4.85
C TRP A 268 12.20 11.40 6.10
N SER A 269 11.87 12.67 6.29
CA SER A 269 12.47 13.54 7.31
C SER A 269 11.51 13.92 8.43
N TRP A 270 10.20 13.74 8.24
CA TRP A 270 9.21 14.04 9.28
C TRP A 270 9.40 13.13 10.50
N ARG A 271 9.26 13.73 11.69
CA ARG A 271 9.32 13.05 12.97
C ARG A 271 8.25 13.64 13.88
N TYR A 272 7.51 12.79 14.57
CA TYR A 272 6.66 13.25 15.66
C TYR A 272 7.53 13.84 16.79
N ARG A 273 6.93 14.71 17.59
CA ARG A 273 7.52 15.16 18.85
C ARG A 273 6.78 14.51 20.01
N GLU A 274 7.48 14.26 21.11
CA GLU A 274 6.90 13.55 22.26
C GLU A 274 5.66 14.26 22.80
N GLU A 275 5.63 15.60 22.75
CA GLU A 275 4.47 16.39 23.14
C GLU A 275 3.21 16.17 22.27
N ASN A 276 3.34 15.56 21.09
CA ASN A 276 2.19 15.19 20.26
C ASN A 276 1.49 13.91 20.78
N LEU A 277 2.16 13.10 21.61
CA LEU A 277 1.59 11.87 22.18
C LEU A 277 0.76 12.18 23.42
N ASP A 278 -0.34 12.90 23.23
CA ASP A 278 -1.21 13.35 24.31
C ASP A 278 -2.36 12.36 24.62
N GLU A 279 -2.86 12.42 25.86
CA GLU A 279 -3.92 11.54 26.36
C GLU A 279 -5.26 11.77 25.64
N PHE A 280 -5.55 13.00 25.21
CA PHE A 280 -6.80 13.31 24.52
C PHE A 280 -6.85 12.61 23.15
N THR A 281 -5.76 12.65 22.37
CA THR A 281 -5.62 11.91 21.11
C THR A 281 -5.79 10.41 21.32
N ALA A 282 -5.15 9.85 22.36
CA ALA A 282 -5.25 8.42 22.68
C ALA A 282 -6.68 8.00 23.07
N ILE A 283 -7.36 8.78 23.93
CA ILE A 283 -8.75 8.52 24.33
C ILE A 283 -9.67 8.61 23.12
N ARG A 284 -9.51 9.64 22.30
CA ARG A 284 -10.33 9.85 21.10
C ARG A 284 -10.20 8.69 20.10
N LEU A 285 -8.98 8.20 19.88
CA LEU A 285 -8.74 7.04 19.03
C LEU A 285 -9.36 5.77 19.62
N ARG A 286 -9.21 5.54 20.93
CA ARG A 286 -9.82 4.40 21.64
C ARG A 286 -11.35 4.43 21.54
N ASP A 287 -11.96 5.60 21.70
CA ASP A 287 -13.42 5.75 21.65
C ASP A 287 -13.96 5.41 20.27
N LEU A 288 -13.33 5.89 19.18
CA LEU A 288 -13.73 5.50 17.82
C LEU A 288 -13.45 4.02 17.54
N THR A 289 -12.33 3.49 18.01
CA THR A 289 -11.97 2.07 17.88
C THR A 289 -13.03 1.19 18.56
N THR A 290 -13.48 1.56 19.76
CA THR A 290 -14.52 0.86 20.51
C THR A 290 -15.88 0.98 19.81
N LEU A 291 -16.26 2.20 19.43
CA LEU A 291 -17.55 2.50 18.80
C LEU A 291 -17.80 1.67 17.53
N TYR A 292 -16.77 1.50 16.70
CA TYR A 292 -16.87 0.77 15.44
C TYR A 292 -16.42 -0.70 15.55
N GLY A 293 -16.29 -1.24 16.77
CA GLY A 293 -16.00 -2.66 16.97
C GLY A 293 -14.61 -3.07 16.45
N ARG A 294 -13.61 -2.20 16.54
CA ARG A 294 -12.21 -2.51 16.18
C ARG A 294 -11.34 -2.85 17.37
N ASP A 295 -11.92 -2.86 18.56
CA ASP A 295 -11.32 -3.42 19.76
C ASP A 295 -11.54 -4.95 19.78
N PRO A 296 -10.47 -5.78 19.72
CA PRO A 296 -10.57 -7.24 19.77
C PRO A 296 -11.32 -7.77 21.00
N ASP A 297 -11.31 -7.06 22.12
CA ASP A 297 -11.96 -7.51 23.36
C ASP A 297 -13.49 -7.39 23.31
N LEU A 298 -14.05 -6.60 22.39
CA LEU A 298 -15.49 -6.54 22.15
C LEU A 298 -16.00 -7.81 21.46
N TRP A 299 -15.18 -8.44 20.62
CA TRP A 299 -15.55 -9.66 19.90
C TRP A 299 -15.53 -10.90 20.79
N LYS A 300 -14.56 -10.99 21.70
CA LYS A 300 -14.48 -12.09 22.68
C LYS A 300 -15.69 -12.16 23.60
N LYS A 301 -16.30 -11.00 23.93
CA LYS A 301 -17.49 -10.91 24.79
C LYS A 301 -18.78 -11.30 24.07
N GLY A 302 -18.86 -11.06 22.75
CA GLY A 302 -20.00 -11.47 21.92
C GLY A 302 -20.07 -12.98 21.74
N GLU A 303 -18.95 -13.63 21.42
CA GLU A 303 -18.90 -15.09 21.20
C GLU A 303 -19.18 -15.89 22.49
N ALA A 304 -18.80 -15.37 23.66
CA ALA A 304 -19.12 -15.99 24.94
C ALA A 304 -20.61 -15.90 25.31
N ALA A 305 -21.36 -14.93 24.74
CA ALA A 305 -22.79 -14.76 24.99
C ALA A 305 -23.67 -15.60 24.04
N GLU A 306 -23.17 -15.99 22.87
CA GLU A 306 -23.87 -16.85 21.91
C GLU A 306 -23.68 -18.35 22.18
N GLY A 307 -22.81 -18.73 23.13
CA GLY A 307 -22.52 -20.12 23.50
C GLY A 307 -23.38 -20.71 24.63
N ASP A 308 -24.34 -19.95 25.16
CA ASP A 308 -25.18 -20.31 26.32
C ASP A 308 -26.67 -20.56 25.98
N ASP A 309 -27.04 -20.64 24.69
CA ASP A 309 -28.41 -20.99 24.22
C ASP A 309 -28.47 -22.36 23.49
#